data_AF-A0A3D1A1B3-F1
#
_entry.id   AF-A0A3D1A1B3-F1
#
_cell.length_a   1.000
_cell.length_b   1.000
_cell.length_c   1.000
_cell.angle_alpha   90.00
_cell.angle_beta   90.00
_cell.angle_gamma   90.00
#
_symmetry.space_group_name_H-M   'P 1'
#
loop_
_entity.id
_entity.type
_entity.pdbx_description
1 polymer ?
#
loop_
_entity_poly.entity_id
_entity_poly.type
_entity_poly.pdbx_seq_one_letter_code
_entity_poly.pdbx_strand_id
1 'polypeptide(L)'
;MSELTRREFVRQALLVAGFAAGPQSTYGATVTLPGKPKLRVLNDRPWNAEALPHQLDPEVTPTEVFFVRNNGIPPLRVNVNDWRLRIDGESVQREIDLSIRDLKRRYDQVSLQLLIECGGNGRAEFNPPVPGNQWTLGAVGCPMFHGVRLRDVLEDAGVKQDAVYIGFRGADTHLSGVSDLLPISRGVPIAKALADDAMIAWGMNGNDLHPMNGHPLRLVIAGWPGSVSGKWLTGISVRNQVHDGPKMGGKSYRVPRHPIAPG
;
A
#
# COMPACT_ATOMS: atom_id res chain seq x y z
N MET A 1 -32.29 -34.51 50.93
CA MET A 1 -31.34 -33.99 49.92
C MET A 1 -31.25 -35.03 48.82
N SER A 2 -32.05 -34.88 47.76
CA SER A 2 -32.13 -35.87 46.67
C SER A 2 -30.95 -35.70 45.71
N GLU A 3 -30.19 -36.76 45.47
CA GLU A 3 -29.11 -36.78 44.50
C GLU A 3 -29.65 -36.62 43.08
N LEU A 4 -29.18 -35.59 42.38
CA LEU A 4 -29.46 -35.35 40.98
C LEU A 4 -28.78 -36.42 40.12
N THR A 5 -29.55 -37.05 39.24
CA THR A 5 -29.00 -38.07 38.35
C THR A 5 -28.22 -37.44 37.20
N ARG A 6 -27.25 -38.18 36.66
CA ARG A 6 -26.35 -37.75 35.57
C ARG A 6 -27.10 -37.27 34.30
N ARG A 7 -28.36 -37.67 34.11
CA ARG A 7 -29.23 -37.22 33.00
C ARG A 7 -29.89 -35.85 33.26
N GLU A 8 -30.07 -35.45 34.50
CA GLU A 8 -30.68 -34.16 34.87
C GLU A 8 -29.66 -33.02 34.80
N PHE A 9 -28.38 -33.29 35.09
CA PHE A 9 -27.28 -32.33 34.91
C PHE A 9 -27.11 -31.92 33.44
N VAL A 10 -27.23 -32.86 32.51
CA VAL A 10 -27.10 -32.59 31.06
C VAL A 10 -28.29 -31.78 30.53
N ARG A 11 -29.49 -31.92 31.12
CA ARG A 11 -30.66 -31.12 30.72
C ARG A 11 -30.66 -29.70 31.27
N GLN A 12 -30.11 -29.46 32.46
CA GLN A 12 -29.98 -28.08 32.98
C GLN A 12 -28.83 -27.29 32.32
N ALA A 13 -27.83 -27.94 31.73
CA ALA A 13 -26.78 -27.27 30.96
C ALA A 13 -27.24 -26.74 29.58
N LEU A 14 -28.46 -27.09 29.13
CA LEU A 14 -28.97 -26.73 27.80
C LEU A 14 -29.95 -25.55 27.77
N LEU A 15 -30.20 -24.88 28.91
CA LEU A 15 -31.19 -23.79 29.00
C LEU A 15 -30.61 -22.39 29.29
N VAL A 16 -29.28 -22.21 29.28
CA VAL A 16 -28.62 -20.88 29.40
C VAL A 16 -27.64 -20.60 28.24
N ALA A 17 -27.81 -21.28 27.11
CA ALA A 17 -27.12 -20.91 25.87
C ALA A 17 -28.06 -20.03 25.02
N GLY A 18 -28.20 -18.77 25.41
CA GLY A 18 -28.71 -17.74 24.50
C GLY A 18 -27.85 -17.74 23.23
N PHE A 19 -28.50 -17.70 22.07
CA PHE A 19 -27.86 -17.56 20.77
C PHE A 19 -27.06 -16.25 20.70
N ALA A 20 -25.81 -16.27 21.16
CA ALA A 20 -24.78 -15.44 20.58
C ALA A 20 -24.31 -16.17 19.32
N ALA A 21 -24.75 -15.69 18.15
CA ALA A 21 -24.14 -16.06 16.88
C ALA A 21 -22.68 -15.58 16.92
N GLY A 22 -21.78 -16.42 17.44
CA GLY A 22 -20.35 -16.26 17.24
C GLY A 22 -20.05 -16.27 15.74
N PRO A 23 -18.95 -15.64 15.30
CA PRO A 23 -18.58 -15.64 13.89
C PRO A 23 -18.48 -17.09 13.41
N GLN A 24 -19.34 -17.46 12.46
CA GLN A 24 -19.21 -18.72 11.74
C GLN A 24 -17.81 -18.74 11.14
N SER A 25 -16.99 -19.65 11.64
CA SER A 25 -15.70 -19.97 11.06
C SER A 25 -15.93 -20.49 9.64
N THR A 26 -15.65 -19.67 8.65
CA THR A 26 -15.62 -20.06 7.24
C THR A 26 -14.34 -20.86 6.95
N TYR A 27 -14.19 -22.02 7.57
CA TYR A 27 -13.25 -23.03 7.11
C TYR A 27 -13.74 -23.53 5.74
N GLY A 28 -13.16 -23.04 4.65
CA GLY A 28 -13.34 -23.61 3.30
C GLY A 28 -13.57 -22.62 2.16
N ALA A 29 -13.88 -21.35 2.42
CA ALA A 29 -13.96 -20.35 1.36
C ALA A 29 -12.58 -19.70 1.15
N THR A 30 -11.89 -20.03 0.06
CA THR A 30 -10.67 -19.31 -0.33
C THR A 30 -11.08 -17.90 -0.76
N VAL A 31 -10.91 -16.93 0.14
CA VAL A 31 -11.13 -15.51 -0.20
C VAL A 31 -10.23 -15.16 -1.37
N THR A 32 -10.83 -14.71 -2.46
CA THR A 32 -10.14 -14.42 -3.71
C THR A 32 -10.19 -12.92 -3.97
N LEU A 33 -9.05 -12.30 -4.29
CA LEU A 33 -9.01 -10.89 -4.64
C LEU A 33 -9.59 -10.67 -6.05
N PRO A 34 -10.64 -9.85 -6.22
CA PRO A 34 -11.23 -9.60 -7.55
C PRO A 34 -10.20 -9.06 -8.54
N GLY A 35 -10.12 -9.69 -9.72
CA GLY A 35 -9.15 -9.35 -10.77
C GLY A 35 -7.74 -9.92 -10.57
N LYS A 36 -7.45 -10.57 -9.43
CA LYS A 36 -6.16 -11.25 -9.17
C LYS A 36 -6.35 -12.59 -8.45
N PRO A 37 -7.01 -13.56 -9.08
CA PRO A 37 -7.38 -14.81 -8.41
C PRO A 37 -6.20 -15.73 -8.08
N LYS A 38 -5.03 -15.47 -8.70
CA LYS A 38 -3.80 -16.24 -8.52
C LYS A 38 -3.03 -15.87 -7.24
N LEU A 39 -3.39 -14.77 -6.56
CA LEU A 39 -2.71 -14.32 -5.34
C LEU A 39 -3.21 -15.06 -4.11
N ARG A 40 -2.32 -15.33 -3.16
CA ARG A 40 -2.70 -15.78 -1.82
C ARG A 40 -3.12 -14.58 -0.97
N VAL A 41 -4.39 -14.57 -0.57
CA VAL A 41 -4.95 -13.51 0.30
C VAL A 41 -4.53 -13.75 1.76
N LEU A 42 -3.96 -12.73 2.39
CA LEU A 42 -3.62 -12.70 3.81
C LEU A 42 -4.72 -12.04 4.65
N ASN A 43 -5.44 -11.07 4.08
CA ASN A 43 -6.66 -10.47 4.62
C ASN A 43 -7.36 -9.61 3.57
N ASP A 44 -8.63 -9.29 3.82
CA ASP A 44 -9.52 -8.52 2.95
C ASP A 44 -9.91 -7.14 3.52
N ARG A 45 -9.63 -6.90 4.81
CA ARG A 45 -9.90 -5.62 5.48
C ARG A 45 -8.63 -5.03 6.13
N PRO A 46 -7.78 -4.35 5.35
CA PRO A 46 -7.91 -4.09 3.92
C PRO A 46 -7.29 -5.22 3.08
N TRP A 47 -7.53 -5.25 1.78
CA TRP A 47 -6.92 -6.25 0.89
C TRP A 47 -5.39 -6.28 0.99
N ASN A 48 -4.86 -7.43 1.39
CA ASN A 48 -3.45 -7.76 1.35
C ASN A 48 -3.29 -9.17 0.78
N ALA A 49 -2.56 -9.29 -0.31
CA ALA A 49 -2.38 -10.55 -1.03
C ALA A 49 -1.00 -10.60 -1.70
N GLU A 50 -0.39 -11.77 -1.74
CA GLU A 50 0.98 -11.99 -2.21
C GLU A 50 1.04 -13.02 -3.34
N ALA A 51 2.09 -12.93 -4.16
CA ALA A 51 2.36 -13.94 -5.18
C ALA A 51 2.81 -15.26 -4.53
N LEU A 52 2.54 -16.38 -5.18
CA LEU A 52 3.25 -17.63 -4.84
C LEU A 52 4.68 -17.56 -5.41
N PRO A 53 5.71 -18.12 -4.73
CA PRO A 53 7.09 -17.98 -5.18
C PRO A 53 7.33 -18.39 -6.64
N HIS A 54 6.71 -19.48 -7.11
CA HIS A 54 6.84 -19.93 -8.51
C HIS A 54 6.22 -18.97 -9.54
N GLN A 55 5.36 -18.03 -9.11
CA GLN A 55 4.77 -17.02 -9.99
C GLN A 55 5.71 -15.82 -10.24
N LEU A 56 6.81 -15.72 -9.49
CA LEU A 56 7.79 -14.64 -9.58
C LEU A 56 8.96 -14.95 -10.53
N ASP A 57 8.94 -16.12 -11.17
CA ASP A 57 9.95 -16.54 -12.16
C ASP A 57 10.07 -15.61 -13.39
N PRO A 58 8.99 -15.04 -13.94
CA PRO A 58 9.11 -14.14 -15.09
C PRO A 58 9.90 -12.86 -14.76
N GLU A 59 10.82 -12.48 -15.65
CA GLU A 59 11.66 -11.28 -15.53
C GLU A 59 10.82 -10.01 -15.28
N VAL A 60 9.75 -9.83 -16.06
CA VAL A 60 8.73 -8.82 -15.83
C VAL A 60 7.57 -9.46 -15.09
N THR A 61 7.39 -9.10 -13.81
CA THR A 61 6.32 -9.69 -12.99
C THR A 61 4.95 -9.41 -13.62
N PRO A 62 4.15 -10.44 -13.96
CA PRO A 62 2.85 -10.24 -14.59
C PRO A 62 1.88 -9.47 -13.68
N THR A 63 1.04 -8.63 -14.30
CA THR A 63 0.13 -7.76 -13.56
C THR A 63 -0.80 -8.56 -12.67
N GLU A 64 -1.26 -9.75 -13.07
CA GLU A 64 -2.19 -10.56 -12.28
C GLU A 64 -1.57 -11.15 -11.00
N VAL A 65 -0.24 -11.24 -10.91
CA VAL A 65 0.48 -11.72 -9.72
C VAL A 65 1.30 -10.63 -9.02
N PHE A 66 1.29 -9.39 -9.51
CA PHE A 66 1.87 -8.28 -8.77
C PHE A 66 1.11 -8.05 -7.45
N PHE A 67 1.81 -8.20 -6.32
CA PHE A 67 1.22 -8.22 -4.98
C PHE A 67 0.39 -6.98 -4.65
N VAL A 68 -0.53 -7.13 -3.70
CA VAL A 68 -1.39 -6.05 -3.19
C VAL A 68 -1.14 -5.88 -1.72
N ARG A 69 -0.69 -4.68 -1.31
CA ARG A 69 -0.66 -4.25 0.09
C ARG A 69 -1.48 -2.97 0.22
N ASN A 70 -2.54 -2.98 1.02
CA ASN A 70 -3.36 -1.81 1.32
C ASN A 70 -3.29 -1.48 2.81
N ASN A 71 -3.31 -0.19 3.15
CA ASN A 71 -3.47 0.29 4.53
C ASN A 71 -4.90 0.75 4.81
N GLY A 72 -5.57 1.33 3.81
CA GLY A 72 -6.95 1.78 3.87
C GLY A 72 -7.86 1.08 2.87
N ILE A 73 -9.04 1.66 2.70
CA ILE A 73 -10.07 1.23 1.76
C ILE A 73 -9.80 1.91 0.41
N PRO A 74 -9.57 1.16 -0.68
CA PRO A 74 -9.40 1.72 -2.02
C PRO A 74 -10.61 2.59 -2.43
N PRO A 75 -10.42 3.63 -3.26
CA PRO A 75 -11.53 4.37 -3.84
C PRO A 75 -12.42 3.43 -4.67
N LEU A 76 -13.74 3.47 -4.42
CA LEU A 76 -14.71 2.60 -5.08
C LEU A 76 -15.03 3.05 -6.51
N ARG A 77 -14.93 4.36 -6.78
CA ARG A 77 -15.21 4.97 -8.07
C ARG A 77 -14.03 5.85 -8.45
N VAL A 78 -13.45 5.60 -9.61
CA VAL A 78 -12.36 6.39 -10.17
C VAL A 78 -12.83 6.98 -11.49
N ASN A 79 -12.80 8.30 -11.62
CA ASN A 79 -12.92 8.98 -12.90
C ASN A 79 -11.54 9.54 -13.29
N VAL A 80 -10.94 8.99 -14.34
CA VAL A 80 -9.61 9.39 -14.83
C VAL A 80 -9.60 10.85 -15.30
N ASN A 81 -10.70 11.34 -15.88
CA ASN A 81 -10.76 12.69 -16.43
C ASN A 81 -10.80 13.78 -15.36
N ASP A 82 -11.33 13.45 -14.18
CA ASP A 82 -11.41 14.37 -13.05
C ASP A 82 -10.21 14.23 -12.10
N TRP A 83 -9.33 13.24 -12.35
CA TRP A 83 -8.23 12.95 -11.46
C TRP A 83 -7.18 14.05 -11.48
N ARG A 84 -6.87 14.58 -10.30
CA ARG A 84 -5.89 15.64 -10.09
C ARG A 84 -4.73 15.18 -9.22
N LEU A 85 -3.54 15.62 -9.59
CA LEU A 85 -2.32 15.51 -8.79
C LEU A 85 -1.89 16.92 -8.37
N ARG A 86 -1.95 17.21 -7.07
CA ARG A 86 -1.44 18.45 -6.51
C ARG A 86 -0.01 18.29 -6.01
N ILE A 87 0.89 19.14 -6.48
CA ILE A 87 2.22 19.32 -5.88
C ILE A 87 2.18 20.61 -5.09
N ASP A 88 2.43 20.51 -3.79
CA ASP A 88 2.32 21.62 -2.84
C ASP A 88 3.42 21.53 -1.76
N GLY A 89 3.29 22.34 -0.70
CA GLY A 89 4.17 22.33 0.46
C GLY A 89 5.02 23.59 0.58
N GLU A 90 5.62 23.77 1.75
CA GLU A 90 6.40 24.96 2.10
C GLU A 90 7.67 25.12 1.26
N SER A 91 8.16 24.03 0.64
CA SER A 91 9.40 24.00 -0.15
C SER A 91 9.19 23.91 -1.66
N VAL A 92 8.05 24.37 -2.19
CA VAL A 92 7.87 24.66 -3.63
C VAL A 92 7.74 26.16 -3.89
N GLN A 93 8.26 26.62 -5.03
CA GLN A 93 8.08 28.01 -5.50
C GLN A 93 6.64 28.27 -5.94
N ARG A 94 6.00 27.29 -6.56
CA ARG A 94 4.60 27.34 -6.95
C ARG A 94 3.92 26.00 -6.72
N GLU A 95 2.70 26.06 -6.23
CA GLU A 95 1.83 24.90 -6.23
C GLU A 95 1.32 24.64 -7.64
N ILE A 96 1.29 23.37 -8.05
CA ILE A 96 0.75 22.96 -9.35
C ILE A 96 -0.33 21.90 -9.15
N ASP A 97 -1.38 21.99 -9.96
CA ASP A 97 -2.46 21.02 -10.00
C ASP A 97 -2.55 20.48 -11.44
N LEU A 98 -2.31 19.18 -11.60
CA LEU A 98 -2.15 18.53 -12.88
C LEU A 98 -3.21 17.46 -13.08
N SER A 99 -3.90 17.48 -14.22
CA SER A 99 -4.61 16.28 -14.69
C SER A 99 -3.62 15.23 -15.19
N ILE A 100 -4.06 13.98 -15.33
CA ILE A 100 -3.28 12.93 -16.00
C ILE A 100 -2.97 13.31 -17.46
N ARG A 101 -3.86 14.08 -18.12
CA ARG A 101 -3.62 14.62 -19.46
C ARG A 101 -2.49 15.65 -19.47
N ASP A 102 -2.39 16.48 -18.43
CA ASP A 102 -1.30 17.45 -18.30
C ASP A 102 0.03 16.73 -18.09
N LEU A 103 0.07 15.71 -17.22
CA LEU A 103 1.26 14.87 -17.03
C LEU A 103 1.76 14.28 -18.36
N LYS A 104 0.85 13.69 -19.15
CA LYS A 104 1.18 13.09 -20.46
C LYS A 104 1.66 14.09 -21.51
N ARG A 105 1.24 15.35 -21.42
CA ARG A 105 1.53 16.39 -22.43
C ARG A 105 2.73 17.26 -22.09
N ARG A 106 3.00 17.48 -20.80
CA ARG A 106 3.98 18.47 -20.33
C ARG A 106 5.35 17.87 -20.03
N TYR A 107 5.44 16.56 -19.80
CA TYR A 107 6.68 15.90 -19.40
C TYR A 107 6.94 14.67 -20.28
N ASP A 108 8.21 14.28 -20.35
CA ASP A 108 8.63 13.12 -21.11
C ASP A 108 8.11 11.84 -20.47
N GLN A 109 7.47 11.02 -21.30
CA GLN A 109 6.94 9.73 -20.87
C GLN A 109 8.05 8.69 -20.88
N VAL A 110 8.19 7.97 -19.78
CA VAL A 110 9.19 6.93 -19.59
C VAL A 110 8.53 5.62 -19.20
N SER A 111 9.19 4.52 -19.57
CA SER A 111 8.85 3.18 -19.11
C SER A 111 10.06 2.62 -18.38
N LEU A 112 9.89 2.26 -17.11
CA LEU A 112 10.95 1.77 -16.24
C LEU A 112 10.52 0.46 -15.58
N GLN A 113 11.37 -0.56 -15.67
CA GLN A 113 11.16 -1.81 -14.92
C GLN A 113 11.71 -1.61 -13.51
N LEU A 114 10.81 -1.48 -12.54
CA LEU A 114 11.18 -1.10 -11.17
C LEU A 114 10.64 -2.11 -10.17
N LEU A 115 11.52 -2.55 -9.28
CA LEU A 115 11.14 -3.45 -8.19
C LEU A 115 10.45 -2.67 -7.06
N ILE A 116 9.33 -3.21 -6.60
CA ILE A 116 8.68 -2.80 -5.36
C ILE A 116 8.60 -4.01 -4.44
N GLU A 117 9.10 -3.85 -3.21
CA GLU A 117 9.04 -4.87 -2.17
C GLU A 117 8.38 -4.30 -0.91
N CYS A 118 7.50 -5.08 -0.29
CA CYS A 118 6.97 -4.74 1.03
C CYS A 118 8.09 -4.86 2.07
N GLY A 119 8.28 -3.84 2.92
CA GLY A 119 9.21 -3.96 4.06
C GLY A 119 8.81 -5.00 5.13
N GLY A 120 7.75 -5.78 4.88
CA GLY A 120 7.35 -6.93 5.67
C GLY A 120 7.48 -8.26 4.93
N ASN A 121 8.04 -8.29 3.72
CA ASN A 121 8.34 -9.53 3.02
C ASN A 121 9.24 -10.42 3.91
N GLY A 122 8.97 -11.72 3.97
CA GLY A 122 9.63 -12.67 4.86
C GLY A 122 9.17 -12.63 6.32
N ARG A 123 8.12 -11.88 6.69
CA ARG A 123 7.68 -11.79 8.10
C ARG A 123 7.32 -13.16 8.70
N ALA A 124 6.81 -14.09 7.90
CA ALA A 124 6.44 -15.42 8.37
C ALA A 124 7.65 -16.26 8.86
N GLU A 125 8.88 -15.86 8.52
CA GLU A 125 10.11 -16.57 8.89
C GLU A 125 10.66 -16.17 10.28
N PHE A 126 10.09 -15.15 10.94
CA PHE A 126 10.53 -14.77 12.28
C PHE A 126 10.08 -15.80 13.33
N ASN A 127 11.01 -16.16 14.22
CA ASN A 127 10.75 -17.01 15.37
C ASN A 127 11.28 -16.33 16.67
N PRO A 128 10.42 -15.98 17.63
CA PRO A 128 8.95 -16.13 17.61
C PRO A 128 8.26 -15.24 16.56
N PRO A 129 7.00 -15.58 16.18
CA PRO A 129 6.24 -14.76 15.23
C PRO A 129 6.05 -13.33 15.73
N VAL A 130 6.16 -12.37 14.80
CA VAL A 130 6.00 -10.93 15.10
C VAL A 130 4.69 -10.36 14.54
N PRO A 131 4.10 -9.32 15.16
CA PRO A 131 2.82 -8.76 14.71
C PRO A 131 2.82 -8.25 13.26
N GLY A 132 1.66 -8.38 12.61
CA GLY A 132 1.39 -7.91 11.24
C GLY A 132 1.00 -9.05 10.29
N ASN A 133 0.78 -8.72 9.01
CA ASN A 133 0.51 -9.73 7.98
C ASN A 133 1.69 -10.70 7.86
N GLN A 134 1.43 -11.99 7.96
CA GLN A 134 2.45 -13.04 7.87
C GLN A 134 2.80 -13.30 6.39
N TRP A 135 3.48 -12.33 5.78
CA TRP A 135 4.00 -12.46 4.41
C TRP A 135 5.05 -13.57 4.37
N THR A 136 4.97 -14.43 3.37
CA THR A 136 6.11 -15.29 3.01
C THR A 136 7.04 -14.51 2.10
N LEU A 137 7.36 -15.01 0.90
CA LEU A 137 8.33 -14.40 -0.02
C LEU A 137 7.67 -13.72 -1.22
N GLY A 138 6.33 -13.60 -1.21
CA GLY A 138 5.53 -13.13 -2.34
C GLY A 138 5.22 -11.64 -2.35
N ALA A 139 5.70 -10.88 -1.37
CA ALA A 139 5.36 -9.46 -1.19
C ALA A 139 6.29 -8.54 -2.00
N VAL A 140 6.61 -8.94 -3.23
CA VAL A 140 7.57 -8.30 -4.13
C VAL A 140 7.11 -8.43 -5.59
N GLY A 141 7.55 -7.52 -6.45
CA GLY A 141 7.42 -7.67 -7.90
C GLY A 141 8.18 -6.58 -8.66
N CYS A 142 8.54 -6.87 -9.91
CA CYS A 142 9.31 -6.01 -10.80
C CYS A 142 8.62 -5.85 -12.18
N PRO A 143 7.46 -5.18 -12.23
CA PRO A 143 6.76 -4.94 -13.49
C PRO A 143 7.38 -3.76 -14.25
N MET A 144 7.00 -3.60 -15.51
CA MET A 144 7.31 -2.41 -16.31
C MET A 144 6.28 -1.31 -15.98
N PHE A 145 6.68 -0.25 -15.29
CA PHE A 145 5.81 0.91 -15.03
C PHE A 145 5.90 1.92 -16.17
N HIS A 146 4.81 2.62 -16.44
CA HIS A 146 4.73 3.65 -17.46
C HIS A 146 4.15 4.96 -16.90
N GLY A 147 4.83 6.08 -17.14
CA GLY A 147 4.53 7.36 -16.51
C GLY A 147 5.53 8.47 -16.85
N VAL A 148 5.72 9.41 -15.91
CA VAL A 148 6.72 10.48 -15.99
C VAL A 148 7.70 10.38 -14.82
N ARG A 149 8.92 10.91 -14.97
CA ARG A 149 9.85 10.99 -13.84
C ARG A 149 9.32 11.98 -12.83
N LEU A 150 9.45 11.63 -11.55
CA LEU A 150 9.03 12.52 -10.46
C LEU A 150 9.83 13.82 -10.48
N ARG A 151 11.12 13.74 -10.81
CA ARG A 151 12.01 14.91 -10.86
C ARG A 151 11.50 16.01 -11.79
N ASP A 152 10.98 15.67 -12.97
CA ASP A 152 10.53 16.67 -13.96
C ASP A 152 9.34 17.46 -13.43
N VAL A 153 8.44 16.77 -12.72
CA VAL A 153 7.26 17.37 -12.09
C VAL A 153 7.65 18.25 -10.89
N LEU A 154 8.62 17.81 -10.08
CA LEU A 154 9.12 18.57 -8.94
C LEU A 154 9.92 19.80 -9.38
N GLU A 155 10.80 19.67 -10.37
CA GLU A 155 11.57 20.77 -10.96
C GLU A 155 10.63 21.83 -11.56
N ASP A 156 9.54 21.41 -12.21
CA ASP A 156 8.49 22.31 -12.71
C ASP A 156 7.78 23.09 -11.60
N ALA A 157 7.49 22.46 -10.45
CA ALA A 157 6.97 23.15 -9.26
C ALA A 157 8.01 24.10 -8.60
N GLY A 158 9.29 23.98 -8.97
CA GLY A 158 10.39 24.77 -8.44
C GLY A 158 10.72 24.40 -6.99
N VAL A 159 11.35 23.24 -6.78
CA VAL A 159 11.84 22.82 -5.45
C VAL A 159 12.79 23.88 -4.87
N LYS A 160 12.53 24.34 -3.64
CA LYS A 160 13.38 25.28 -2.90
C LYS A 160 14.62 24.58 -2.34
N GLN A 161 15.67 25.35 -2.08
CA GLN A 161 16.93 24.84 -1.53
C GLN A 161 16.78 24.26 -0.11
N ASP A 162 15.73 24.65 0.63
CA ASP A 162 15.45 24.16 1.97
C ASP A 162 14.66 22.84 2.00
N ALA A 163 14.32 22.27 0.83
CA ALA A 163 13.59 21.02 0.76
C ALA A 163 14.38 19.87 1.40
N VAL A 164 13.70 19.10 2.24
CA VAL A 164 14.25 17.97 2.99
C VAL A 164 13.59 16.66 2.58
N TYR A 165 12.27 16.64 2.45
CA TYR A 165 11.50 15.42 2.19
C TYR A 165 10.30 15.71 1.30
N ILE A 166 9.82 14.66 0.62
CA ILE A 166 8.44 14.66 0.10
C ILE A 166 7.51 13.88 1.04
N GLY A 167 6.20 14.07 0.89
CA GLY A 167 5.16 13.23 1.50
C GLY A 167 3.98 13.05 0.56
N PHE A 168 3.53 11.82 0.33
CA PHE A 168 2.43 11.55 -0.61
C PHE A 168 1.05 11.56 0.07
N ARG A 169 0.01 11.87 -0.69
CA ARG A 169 -1.40 11.67 -0.33
C ARG A 169 -2.07 10.75 -1.34
N GLY A 170 -2.88 9.83 -0.83
CA GLY A 170 -3.71 8.92 -1.60
C GLY A 170 -5.20 9.23 -1.42
N ALA A 171 -6.03 8.72 -2.33
CA ALA A 171 -7.48 8.80 -2.22
C ALA A 171 -8.10 7.66 -1.38
N ASP A 172 -7.29 6.76 -0.80
CA ASP A 172 -7.79 5.72 0.09
C ASP A 172 -8.22 6.28 1.44
N THR A 173 -9.30 5.72 1.99
CA THR A 173 -9.88 6.17 3.26
C THR A 173 -9.47 5.26 4.41
N HIS A 174 -9.44 5.81 5.62
CA HIS A 174 -9.12 5.03 6.82
C HIS A 174 -10.13 3.91 7.05
N LEU A 175 -9.67 2.78 7.60
CA LEU A 175 -10.52 1.61 7.88
C LEU A 175 -11.66 1.89 8.86
N SER A 176 -11.54 2.97 9.65
CA SER A 176 -12.60 3.44 10.55
C SER A 176 -13.69 4.24 9.84
N GLY A 177 -13.50 4.63 8.57
CA GLY A 177 -14.42 5.49 7.82
C GLY A 177 -14.33 6.98 8.13
N VAL A 178 -13.42 7.40 9.04
CA VAL A 178 -13.19 8.82 9.33
C VAL A 178 -12.46 9.48 8.15
N SER A 179 -13.07 10.49 7.54
CA SER A 179 -12.61 11.12 6.29
C SER A 179 -11.23 11.76 6.40
N ASP A 180 -10.93 12.36 7.55
CA ASP A 180 -9.74 13.23 7.70
C ASP A 180 -8.51 12.44 8.16
N LEU A 181 -8.66 11.13 8.39
CA LEU A 181 -7.55 10.25 8.74
C LEU A 181 -6.98 9.60 7.48
N LEU A 182 -5.70 9.86 7.20
CA LEU A 182 -4.99 9.15 6.14
C LEU A 182 -4.57 7.75 6.62
N PRO A 183 -4.82 6.67 5.85
CA PRO A 183 -4.36 5.32 6.21
C PRO A 183 -2.84 5.20 6.25
N ILE A 184 -2.19 5.92 5.34
CA ILE A 184 -0.75 6.01 5.18
C ILE A 184 -0.40 7.28 4.42
N SER A 185 0.64 7.97 4.88
CA SER A 185 1.27 9.07 4.13
C SER A 185 2.74 9.06 4.50
N ARG A 186 3.55 8.45 3.64
CA ARG A 186 5.00 8.37 3.81
C ARG A 186 5.70 9.17 2.72
N GLY A 187 7.01 9.15 2.76
CA GLY A 187 7.84 9.83 1.78
C GLY A 187 9.30 9.44 1.89
N VAL A 188 10.11 10.13 1.10
CA VAL A 188 11.55 9.92 1.00
C VAL A 188 12.28 11.25 1.03
N PRO A 189 13.60 11.26 1.35
CA PRO A 189 14.40 12.47 1.24
C PRO A 189 14.31 13.07 -0.16
N ILE A 190 14.41 14.39 -0.27
CA ILE A 190 14.29 15.09 -1.55
C ILE A 190 15.28 14.55 -2.60
N ALA A 191 16.49 14.19 -2.18
CA ALA A 191 17.51 13.60 -3.05
C ALA A 191 17.04 12.30 -3.71
N LYS A 192 16.27 11.46 -3.01
CA LYS A 192 15.68 10.26 -3.61
C LYS A 192 14.50 10.60 -4.51
N ALA A 193 13.69 11.58 -4.16
CA ALA A 193 12.56 12.02 -4.99
C ALA A 193 13.01 12.60 -6.34
N LEU A 194 14.21 13.18 -6.39
CA LEU A 194 14.84 13.71 -7.61
C LEU A 194 15.67 12.67 -8.39
N ALA A 195 15.74 11.42 -7.91
CA ALA A 195 16.47 10.36 -8.60
C ALA A 195 15.75 9.92 -9.89
N ASP A 196 16.52 9.43 -10.86
CA ASP A 196 15.97 9.05 -12.17
C ASP A 196 15.00 7.86 -12.09
N ASP A 197 15.07 7.04 -11.04
CA ASP A 197 14.21 5.87 -10.81
C ASP A 197 12.99 6.16 -9.91
N ALA A 198 12.71 7.44 -9.63
CA ALA A 198 11.46 7.88 -9.00
C ALA A 198 10.47 8.35 -10.07
N MET A 199 9.24 7.81 -10.06
CA MET A 199 8.25 8.09 -11.10
C MET A 199 6.83 8.22 -10.56
N ILE A 200 6.02 8.97 -11.31
CA ILE A 200 4.56 9.00 -11.19
C ILE A 200 4.02 8.16 -12.35
N ALA A 201 3.38 7.03 -12.04
CA ALA A 201 2.93 6.04 -13.02
C ALA A 201 1.41 6.02 -13.14
N TRP A 202 0.91 5.88 -14.37
CA TRP A 202 -0.51 5.57 -14.67
C TRP A 202 -0.66 4.20 -15.35
N GLY A 203 0.43 3.61 -15.85
CA GLY A 203 0.44 2.32 -16.52
C GLY A 203 1.38 1.30 -15.88
N MET A 204 1.09 0.02 -16.14
CA MET A 204 1.87 -1.15 -15.74
C MET A 204 1.75 -2.22 -16.83
N ASN A 205 2.89 -2.74 -17.31
CA ASN A 205 2.98 -3.79 -18.33
C ASN A 205 2.13 -3.49 -19.58
N GLY A 206 2.26 -2.26 -20.10
CA GLY A 206 1.56 -1.80 -21.31
C GLY A 206 0.06 -1.51 -21.15
N ASN A 207 -0.50 -1.70 -19.96
CA ASN A 207 -1.91 -1.44 -19.66
C ASN A 207 -2.05 -0.36 -18.58
N ASP A 208 -3.27 0.13 -18.37
CA ASP A 208 -3.56 0.93 -17.18
C ASP A 208 -3.26 0.14 -15.90
N LEU A 209 -2.92 0.85 -14.82
CA LEU A 209 -2.77 0.23 -13.52
C LEU A 209 -4.02 -0.57 -13.14
N HIS A 210 -3.84 -1.74 -12.52
CA HIS A 210 -4.94 -2.45 -11.89
C HIS A 210 -5.50 -1.62 -10.71
N PRO A 211 -6.81 -1.64 -10.41
CA PRO A 211 -7.41 -0.86 -9.32
C PRO A 211 -6.71 -1.02 -7.97
N MET A 212 -6.37 -2.26 -7.60
CA MET A 212 -5.64 -2.57 -6.35
C MET A 212 -4.14 -2.21 -6.37
N ASN A 213 -3.59 -1.85 -7.53
CA ASN A 213 -2.21 -1.39 -7.68
C ASN A 213 -2.09 0.12 -7.91
N GLY A 214 -3.19 0.85 -7.76
CA GLY A 214 -3.19 2.32 -7.68
C GLY A 214 -3.76 3.02 -8.90
N HIS A 215 -4.62 2.38 -9.70
CA HIS A 215 -5.38 3.10 -10.74
C HIS A 215 -6.09 4.34 -10.16
N PRO A 216 -5.98 5.52 -10.77
CA PRO A 216 -5.41 5.77 -12.10
C PRO A 216 -3.97 6.29 -12.06
N LEU A 217 -3.43 6.57 -10.86
CA LEU A 217 -2.13 7.20 -10.68
C LEU A 217 -1.48 6.69 -9.40
N ARG A 218 -0.18 6.39 -9.46
CA ARG A 218 0.61 6.00 -8.29
C ARG A 218 1.99 6.64 -8.31
N LEU A 219 2.57 6.74 -7.12
CA LEU A 219 3.99 6.98 -6.93
C LEU A 219 4.73 5.63 -6.96
N VAL A 220 5.92 5.61 -7.57
CA VAL A 220 6.84 4.48 -7.58
C VAL A 220 8.22 4.98 -7.20
N ILE A 221 8.75 4.50 -6.08
CA ILE A 221 10.10 4.78 -5.59
C ILE A 221 10.84 3.45 -5.46
N ALA A 222 11.69 3.14 -6.44
CA ALA A 222 12.50 1.93 -6.42
C ALA A 222 13.62 2.00 -5.37
N GLY A 223 14.06 0.83 -4.88
CA GLY A 223 15.12 0.72 -3.87
C GLY A 223 14.72 1.17 -2.46
N TRP A 224 13.43 1.44 -2.23
CA TRP A 224 12.86 1.81 -0.93
C TRP A 224 11.69 0.90 -0.57
N PRO A 225 11.36 0.73 0.73
CA PRO A 225 10.22 -0.09 1.13
C PRO A 225 8.94 0.41 0.47
N GLY A 226 8.21 -0.46 -0.22
CA GLY A 226 7.06 -0.11 -1.08
C GLY A 226 5.94 0.71 -0.41
N SER A 227 5.95 0.81 0.92
CA SER A 227 5.19 1.78 1.70
C SER A 227 5.39 3.25 1.34
N VAL A 228 6.48 3.62 0.66
CA VAL A 228 6.70 4.99 0.14
C VAL A 228 6.17 5.18 -1.29
N SER A 229 5.81 4.09 -1.96
CA SER A 229 5.25 4.07 -3.33
C SER A 229 3.72 4.15 -3.26
N GLY A 230 3.22 5.33 -2.87
CA GLY A 230 1.80 5.61 -2.64
C GLY A 230 0.90 5.28 -3.84
N LYS A 231 -0.29 4.75 -3.57
CA LYS A 231 -1.31 4.40 -4.57
C LYS A 231 -2.45 5.40 -4.53
N TRP A 232 -3.21 5.46 -5.63
CA TRP A 232 -4.33 6.39 -5.77
C TRP A 232 -3.85 7.82 -5.48
N LEU A 233 -2.71 8.19 -6.06
CA LEU A 233 -1.95 9.38 -5.75
C LEU A 233 -2.73 10.64 -6.13
N THR A 234 -3.02 11.47 -5.14
CA THR A 234 -3.73 12.75 -5.30
C THR A 234 -2.84 13.95 -4.98
N GLY A 235 -1.74 13.74 -4.24
CA GLY A 235 -0.81 14.83 -3.98
C GLY A 235 0.56 14.41 -3.48
N ILE A 236 1.50 15.34 -3.62
CA ILE A 236 2.86 15.26 -3.08
C ILE A 236 3.16 16.61 -2.44
N SER A 237 3.44 16.64 -1.14
CA SER A 237 3.99 17.83 -0.48
C SER A 237 5.51 17.76 -0.50
N VAL A 238 6.16 18.87 -0.85
CA VAL A 238 7.60 19.08 -0.71
C VAL A 238 7.83 19.92 0.54
N ARG A 239 8.58 19.36 1.49
CA ARG A 239 8.68 19.85 2.86
C ARG A 239 10.10 20.23 3.23
N ASN A 240 10.26 21.22 4.10
CA ASN A 240 11.55 21.62 4.66
C ASN A 240 11.94 20.82 5.92
N GLN A 241 11.16 19.80 6.24
CA GLN A 241 11.38 18.87 7.34
C GLN A 241 11.10 17.44 6.89
N VAL A 242 11.58 16.47 7.67
CA VAL A 242 11.19 15.07 7.50
C VAL A 242 9.68 14.95 7.60
N HIS A 243 9.08 14.26 6.63
CA HIS A 243 7.62 14.07 6.60
C HIS A 243 7.13 13.33 7.85
N ASP A 244 6.04 13.82 8.43
CA ASP A 244 5.48 13.40 9.73
C ASP A 244 4.10 12.72 9.60
N GLY A 245 3.69 12.36 8.37
CA GLY A 245 2.40 11.72 8.12
C GLY A 245 2.24 10.32 8.73
N PRO A 246 1.02 9.76 8.70
CA PRO A 246 0.75 8.42 9.21
C PRO A 246 1.72 7.36 8.67
N LYS A 247 2.27 6.56 9.59
CA LYS A 247 3.32 5.54 9.37
C LYS A 247 4.75 6.08 9.15
N MET A 248 5.04 7.35 9.43
CA MET A 248 6.41 7.88 9.56
C MET A 248 6.97 7.78 11.00
N GLY A 249 6.07 7.84 12.00
CA GLY A 249 6.42 7.80 13.43
C GLY A 249 6.41 6.41 14.07
N GLY A 250 6.77 6.38 15.36
CA GLY A 250 6.80 5.16 16.17
C GLY A 250 7.71 4.07 15.58
N LYS A 251 7.27 2.81 15.67
CA LYS A 251 7.98 1.63 15.14
C LYS A 251 7.63 1.31 13.68
N SER A 252 6.78 2.11 13.02
CA SER A 252 6.32 1.81 11.66
C SER A 252 7.47 1.88 10.66
N TYR A 253 7.74 0.76 9.98
CA TYR A 253 8.75 0.67 8.92
C TYR A 253 10.13 1.25 9.32
N ARG A 254 10.56 0.97 10.55
CA ARG A 254 11.90 1.30 11.04
C ARG A 254 12.70 0.01 11.21
N VAL A 255 13.97 0.07 10.86
CA VAL A 255 14.94 -0.99 11.15
C VAL A 255 15.68 -0.60 12.43
N PRO A 256 15.77 -1.50 13.43
CA PRO A 256 16.58 -1.26 14.63
C PRO A 256 18.04 -0.99 14.25
N ARG A 257 18.67 -0.01 14.92
CA ARG A 257 20.11 0.27 14.74
C ARG A 257 21.01 -0.78 15.40
N HIS A 258 20.45 -1.50 16.37
CA HIS A 258 21.12 -2.56 17.12
C HIS A 258 20.22 -3.79 17.10
N PRO A 259 20.80 -5.00 17.19
CA PRO A 259 20.02 -6.22 17.36
C PRO A 259 19.04 -6.08 18.53
N ILE A 260 17.79 -6.47 18.31
CA ILE A 260 16.75 -6.55 19.34
C ILE A 260 16.32 -8.01 19.46
N ALA A 261 15.78 -8.39 20.62
CA ALA A 261 15.17 -9.70 20.77
C ALA A 261 14.02 -9.87 19.74
N PRO A 262 13.89 -11.05 19.10
CA PRO A 262 12.78 -11.31 18.19
C PRO A 262 11.45 -11.31 18.97
N GLY A 263 10.47 -10.54 18.50
CA GLY A 263 9.20 -10.26 19.18
C GLY A 263 8.91 -8.76 19.31
#